data_AF-A0A9D9PQI1-F1
#
_entry.id   AF-A0A9D9PQI1-F1
#
_cell.length_a   1.000
_cell.length_b   1.000
_cell.length_c   1.000
_cell.angle_alpha   90.00
_cell.angle_beta   90.00
_cell.angle_gamma   90.00
#
_symmetry.space_group_name_H-M   'P 1'
#
loop_
_entity.id
_entity.type
_entity.pdbx_description
1 polymer ?
#
loop_
_entity_poly.entity_id
_entity_poly.type
_entity_poly.pdbx_seq_one_letter_code
_entity_poly.pdbx_strand_id
1 'polypeptide(L)'
;DGTKITKVTYKNAVPDFSPFQKAQVKIPNMTNSRSKNFSQADKALAEYWTKIKYDGKTWVARDIETYRKSNNLTWHEMSNMDSMQLVPSEVNQTFTHYGGVAEYNAMIGQEGEADFD
;
A
#
# COMPACT_ATOMS: atom_id res chain seq x y z
N ASP A 1 -5.64 -5.30 -19.04
CA ASP A 1 -4.94 -6.55 -18.72
C ASP A 1 -5.05 -6.80 -17.23
N GLY A 2 -6.00 -7.68 -16.86
CA GLY A 2 -6.39 -7.94 -15.46
C GLY A 2 -5.30 -8.74 -14.74
N THR A 3 -4.69 -8.14 -13.72
CA THR A 3 -3.69 -8.83 -12.90
C THR A 3 -4.44 -9.79 -11.99
N LYS A 4 -4.39 -11.10 -12.29
CA LYS A 4 -4.95 -12.13 -11.41
C LYS A 4 -4.03 -12.27 -10.19
N ILE A 5 -4.36 -11.60 -9.09
CA ILE A 5 -3.66 -11.76 -7.82
C ILE A 5 -3.96 -13.17 -7.30
N THR A 6 -3.03 -14.11 -7.45
CA THR A 6 -3.23 -15.52 -7.04
C THR A 6 -2.66 -15.84 -5.65
N LYS A 7 -1.81 -14.98 -5.08
CA LYS A 7 -1.23 -15.21 -3.75
C LYS A 7 -0.64 -13.91 -3.17
N VAL A 8 -1.13 -13.48 -2.00
CA VAL A 8 -0.46 -12.49 -1.15
C VAL A 8 0.11 -13.28 0.04
N THR A 9 1.41 -13.15 0.27
CA THR A 9 2.07 -13.77 1.43
C THR A 9 1.85 -12.87 2.63
N TYR A 10 1.64 -13.42 3.82
CA TYR A 10 1.51 -12.64 5.04
C TYR A 10 2.79 -12.78 5.85
N LYS A 11 3.28 -11.66 6.41
CA LYS A 11 4.36 -11.68 7.41
C LYS A 11 3.89 -10.91 8.63
N ASN A 12 3.81 -11.59 9.78
CA ASN A 12 3.34 -11.02 11.05
C ASN A 12 1.91 -10.42 10.95
N ALA A 13 1.00 -11.10 10.26
CA ALA A 13 -0.39 -10.65 9.98
C ALA A 13 -0.53 -9.32 9.22
N VAL A 14 0.57 -8.77 8.72
CA VAL A 14 0.54 -7.70 7.73
C VAL A 14 0.55 -8.35 6.35
N PRO A 15 -0.39 -8.01 5.45
CA PRO A 15 -0.30 -8.45 4.07
C PRO A 15 1.02 -7.95 3.48
N ASP A 16 1.87 -8.87 3.01
CA ASP A 16 3.08 -8.48 2.31
C ASP A 16 2.71 -8.02 0.91
N PHE A 17 2.49 -6.72 0.76
CA PHE A 17 2.28 -6.09 -0.53
C PHE A 17 3.58 -5.86 -1.30
N SER A 18 4.76 -6.27 -0.79
CA SER A 18 6.04 -6.09 -1.49
C SER A 18 6.06 -6.56 -2.96
N PRO A 19 5.41 -7.65 -3.38
CA PRO A 19 5.35 -8.03 -4.80
C PRO A 19 4.40 -7.15 -5.64
N PHE A 20 3.50 -6.40 -5.01
CA PHE A 20 2.49 -5.56 -5.69
C PHE A 20 2.70 -4.06 -5.47
N GLN A 21 3.55 -3.66 -4.53
CA GLN A 21 3.85 -2.27 -4.23
C GLN A 21 4.62 -1.64 -5.38
N LYS A 22 4.14 -0.48 -5.84
CA LYS A 22 4.84 0.35 -6.81
C LYS A 22 5.82 1.30 -6.15
N ALA A 23 5.52 1.72 -4.91
CA ALA A 23 6.36 2.58 -4.11
C ALA A 23 5.95 2.51 -2.64
N GLN A 24 6.88 2.86 -1.76
CA GLN A 24 6.62 3.13 -0.35
C GLN A 24 7.23 4.48 0.02
N VAL A 25 6.47 5.30 0.73
CA VAL A 25 6.93 6.62 1.20
C VAL A 25 6.64 6.77 2.68
N LYS A 26 7.49 7.52 3.38
CA LYS A 26 7.20 7.99 4.73
C LYS A 26 6.46 9.31 4.65
N ILE A 27 5.39 9.45 5.44
CA ILE A 27 4.70 10.72 5.61
C ILE A 27 4.93 11.21 7.05
N PRO A 28 5.43 12.44 7.24
CA PRO A 28 5.86 12.90 8.56
C PRO A 28 4.70 13.08 9.55
N ASN A 29 3.48 13.33 9.06
CA ASN A 29 2.30 13.56 9.87
C ASN A 29 1.11 12.78 9.32
N MET A 30 1.05 11.46 9.56
CA MET A 30 -0.18 10.73 9.29
C MET A 30 -1.29 11.27 10.20
N THR A 31 -2.46 11.51 9.60
CA THR A 31 -3.64 12.08 10.27
C THR A 31 -4.81 11.11 10.20
N ASN A 32 -5.91 11.41 10.87
CA ASN A 32 -7.18 10.68 10.68
C ASN A 32 -7.89 11.00 9.34
N SER A 33 -7.33 11.90 8.53
CA SER A 33 -7.90 12.30 7.25
C SER A 33 -7.15 11.64 6.10
N ARG A 34 -7.79 10.63 5.51
CA ARG A 34 -7.25 9.91 4.35
C ARG A 34 -6.82 10.85 3.21
N SER A 35 -7.61 11.88 2.92
CA SER A 35 -7.28 12.84 1.87
C SER A 35 -6.00 13.64 2.18
N LYS A 36 -5.78 14.04 3.44
CA LYS A 36 -4.54 14.69 3.87
C LYS A 36 -3.35 13.75 3.78
N ASN A 37 -3.52 12.49 4.16
CA ASN A 37 -2.45 11.49 4.07
C ASN A 37 -2.07 11.20 2.61
N PHE A 38 -3.06 11.12 1.72
CA PHE A 38 -2.84 10.96 0.28
C PHE A 38 -2.07 12.14 -0.30
N SER A 39 -2.43 13.37 0.04
CA SER A 39 -1.72 14.57 -0.42
C SER A 39 -0.26 14.59 0.04
N GLN A 40 0.01 14.19 1.28
CA GLN A 40 1.38 14.05 1.79
C GLN A 40 2.17 12.97 1.05
N ALA A 41 1.54 11.81 0.79
CA ALA A 41 2.17 10.71 0.08
C ALA A 41 2.47 11.04 -1.38
N ASP A 42 1.54 11.73 -2.06
CA ASP A 42 1.73 12.22 -3.43
C ASP A 42 2.91 13.20 -3.52
N LYS A 43 3.04 14.10 -2.54
CA LYS A 43 4.19 15.02 -2.46
C LYS A 43 5.50 14.26 -2.23
N ALA A 44 5.53 13.34 -1.25
CA ALA A 44 6.73 12.58 -0.92
C ALA A 44 7.20 11.72 -2.12
N LEU A 45 6.27 11.09 -2.84
CA LEU A 45 6.61 10.29 -4.02
C LEU A 45 7.10 11.15 -5.18
N ALA A 46 6.49 12.31 -5.41
CA ALA A 46 6.93 13.25 -6.44
C ALA A 46 8.37 13.75 -6.19
N GLU A 47 8.70 14.10 -4.95
CA GLU A 47 10.05 14.50 -4.55
C GLU A 47 11.06 13.36 -4.79
N TYR A 48 10.71 12.13 -4.38
CA TYR A 48 11.55 10.96 -4.57
C TYR A 48 11.78 10.64 -6.05
N TRP A 49 10.72 10.57 -6.86
CA TRP A 49 10.78 10.27 -8.29
C TRP A 49 11.52 11.34 -9.09
N THR A 50 11.35 12.61 -8.73
CA THR A 50 12.16 13.71 -9.29
C THR A 50 13.64 13.52 -8.97
N LYS A 51 13.97 13.21 -7.71
CA LYS A 51 15.36 13.03 -7.25
C LYS A 51 16.07 11.90 -7.99
N ILE A 52 15.38 10.79 -8.22
CA ILE A 52 15.95 9.64 -8.95
C ILE A 52 15.79 9.75 -10.48
N LYS A 53 15.21 10.85 -10.98
CA LYS A 53 14.89 11.05 -12.41
C LYS A 53 14.05 9.91 -13.00
N TYR A 54 13.06 9.44 -12.25
CA TYR A 54 12.12 8.43 -12.72
C TYR A 54 11.40 8.93 -13.98
N ASP A 55 11.41 8.12 -15.05
CA ASP A 55 10.95 8.49 -16.41
C ASP A 55 11.61 9.75 -17.00
N GLY A 56 12.79 10.14 -16.52
CA GLY A 56 13.56 11.26 -17.07
C GLY A 56 12.89 12.63 -16.92
N LYS A 57 11.89 12.78 -16.03
CA LYS A 57 11.15 14.03 -15.83
C LYS A 57 11.11 14.48 -14.37
N THR A 58 10.72 15.74 -14.18
CA THR A 58 10.32 16.27 -12.88
C THR A 58 8.87 15.89 -12.60
N TRP A 59 8.60 15.42 -11.39
CA TRP A 59 7.28 15.03 -10.92
C TRP A 59 6.75 16.05 -9.92
N VAL A 60 5.46 16.37 -9.99
CA VAL A 60 4.73 17.09 -8.94
C VAL A 60 3.62 16.21 -8.36
N ALA A 61 3.09 16.57 -7.19
CA ALA A 61 2.05 15.79 -6.50
C ALA A 61 0.83 15.51 -7.39
N ARG A 62 0.44 16.46 -8.26
CA ARG A 62 -0.65 16.30 -9.23
C ARG A 62 -0.36 15.23 -10.29
N ASP A 63 0.89 15.08 -10.71
CA ASP A 63 1.29 14.02 -11.64
C ASP A 63 1.18 12.65 -10.98
N ILE A 64 1.54 12.56 -9.69
CA ILE A 64 1.36 11.32 -8.93
C ILE A 64 -0.11 10.98 -8.80
N GLU A 65 -0.97 11.92 -8.41
CA GLU A 65 -2.42 11.69 -8.34
C GLU A 65 -2.96 11.18 -9.69
N THR A 66 -2.55 11.80 -10.79
CA THR A 66 -2.96 11.41 -12.15
C THR A 66 -2.45 10.00 -12.46
N TYR A 67 -1.17 9.73 -12.20
CA TYR A 67 -0.55 8.42 -12.39
C TYR A 67 -1.29 7.34 -11.62
N ARG A 68 -1.66 7.60 -10.36
CA ARG A 68 -2.43 6.67 -9.54
C ARG A 68 -3.78 6.36 -10.16
N LYS A 69 -4.54 7.39 -10.56
CA LYS A 69 -5.86 7.20 -11.19
C LYS A 69 -5.75 6.44 -12.51
N SER A 70 -4.80 6.80 -13.38
CA SER A 70 -4.61 6.15 -14.68
C SER A 70 -4.14 4.70 -14.59
N ASN A 71 -3.45 4.33 -13.50
CA ASN A 71 -2.94 2.97 -13.28
C ASN A 71 -3.76 2.17 -12.25
N ASN A 72 -4.95 2.66 -11.86
CA ASN A 72 -5.80 2.06 -10.84
C ASN A 72 -5.06 1.77 -9.51
N LEU A 73 -4.19 2.68 -9.06
CA LEU A 73 -3.44 2.57 -7.82
C LEU A 73 -4.04 3.42 -6.70
N THR A 74 -3.86 2.98 -5.46
CA THR A 74 -4.30 3.70 -4.26
C THR A 74 -3.23 3.66 -3.18
N TRP A 75 -3.22 4.65 -2.30
CA TRP A 75 -2.39 4.61 -1.12
C TRP A 75 -3.06 3.75 -0.04
N HIS A 76 -2.27 2.84 0.51
CA HIS A 76 -2.58 2.04 1.69
C HIS A 76 -1.83 2.62 2.91
N GLU A 77 -2.56 2.90 3.98
CA GLU A 77 -2.04 3.44 5.25
C GLU A 77 -1.52 2.28 6.09
N MET A 78 -0.22 2.26 6.38
CA MET A 78 0.39 1.20 7.18
C MET A 78 0.08 1.38 8.68
N SER A 79 -0.02 0.28 9.42
CA SER A 79 -0.30 0.27 10.86
C SER A 79 0.76 0.96 11.73
N ASN A 80 1.96 1.20 11.19
CA ASN A 80 3.03 1.92 11.85
C ASN A 80 2.81 3.45 11.91
N MET A 81 1.73 3.95 11.33
CA MET A 81 1.28 5.36 11.36
C MET A 81 2.27 6.38 10.77
N ASP A 82 3.29 5.96 10.05
CA ASP A 82 4.28 6.87 9.45
C ASP A 82 4.57 6.58 7.97
N SER A 83 3.96 5.53 7.41
CA SER A 83 4.25 5.08 6.05
C SER A 83 3.01 4.75 5.23
N MET A 84 3.16 4.98 3.93
CA MET A 84 2.13 4.79 2.91
C MET A 84 2.71 3.92 1.80
N GLN A 85 1.96 2.90 1.39
CA GLN A 85 2.32 2.03 0.27
C GLN A 85 1.41 2.30 -0.93
N LEU A 86 2.00 2.45 -2.11
CA LEU A 86 1.25 2.60 -3.35
C LEU A 86 0.99 1.21 -3.94
N VAL A 87 -0.27 0.79 -3.92
CA VAL A 87 -0.69 -0.56 -4.32
C VAL A 87 -1.82 -0.51 -5.35
N PRO A 88 -2.04 -1.57 -6.14
CA PRO A 88 -3.22 -1.71 -6.97
C PRO A 88 -4.52 -1.58 -6.15
N SER A 89 -5.52 -0.90 -6.68
CA SER A 89 -6.81 -0.71 -5.99
C SER A 89 -7.55 -2.02 -5.78
N GLU A 90 -7.38 -3.01 -6.67
CA GLU A 90 -7.92 -4.37 -6.52
C GLU A 90 -7.35 -5.09 -5.30
N VAL A 91 -6.05 -4.90 -5.04
CA VAL A 91 -5.39 -5.37 -3.81
C VAL A 91 -6.08 -4.69 -2.63
N ASN A 92 -6.11 -3.36 -2.59
CA ASN A 92 -6.75 -2.64 -1.48
C ASN A 92 -8.23 -3.04 -1.26
N GLN A 93 -9.01 -3.30 -2.31
CA GLN A 93 -10.40 -3.77 -2.20
C GLN A 93 -10.52 -5.13 -1.51
N THR A 94 -9.63 -6.07 -1.85
CA THR A 94 -9.57 -7.40 -1.25
C THR A 94 -9.28 -7.33 0.26
N PHE A 95 -8.46 -6.36 0.69
CA PHE A 95 -8.06 -6.21 2.10
C PHE A 95 -8.93 -5.23 2.90
N THR A 96 -9.76 -4.37 2.27
CA THR A 96 -10.77 -3.56 2.98
C THR A 96 -11.79 -4.38 3.76
N HIS A 97 -12.01 -5.64 3.37
CA HIS A 97 -12.90 -6.55 4.10
C HIS A 97 -12.25 -7.16 5.35
N TYR A 98 -10.92 -7.03 5.48
CA TYR A 98 -10.19 -7.46 6.65
C TYR A 98 -9.72 -6.24 7.43
N GLY A 99 -10.64 -5.56 8.12
CA GLY A 99 -10.27 -4.62 9.18
C GLY A 99 -9.55 -5.35 10.32
N GLY A 100 -8.87 -4.63 11.21
CA GLY A 100 -7.93 -5.19 12.20
C GLY A 100 -8.41 -6.38 13.04
N VAL A 101 -9.73 -6.64 13.16
CA VAL A 101 -10.28 -7.86 13.79
C VAL A 101 -10.20 -9.09 12.89
N ALA A 102 -10.35 -8.95 11.58
CA ALA A 102 -10.23 -10.06 10.64
C ALA A 102 -8.77 -10.36 10.30
N GLU A 103 -7.88 -9.36 10.32
CA GLU A 103 -6.42 -9.56 10.35
C GLU A 103 -6.01 -10.30 11.64
N TYR A 104 -6.58 -9.93 12.79
CA TYR A 104 -6.39 -10.65 14.06
C TYR A 104 -6.94 -12.08 14.04
N ASN A 105 -8.13 -12.31 13.46
CA ASN A 105 -8.68 -13.68 13.35
C ASN A 105 -7.91 -14.55 12.36
N ALA A 106 -7.35 -13.98 11.29
CA ALA A 106 -6.39 -14.70 10.43
C ALA A 106 -5.07 -15.00 11.17
N MET A 107 -4.67 -14.13 12.10
CA MET A 107 -3.51 -14.31 12.98
C MET A 107 -3.71 -15.47 13.96
N ILE A 108 -4.88 -15.57 14.60
CA ILE A 108 -5.22 -16.68 15.53
C ILE A 108 -5.52 -17.97 14.78
N GLY A 109 -6.07 -17.91 13.56
CA GLY A 109 -6.31 -19.06 12.70
C GLY A 109 -5.04 -19.68 12.09
N GLN A 110 -3.86 -19.07 12.27
CA GLN A 110 -2.56 -19.60 11.81
C GLN A 110 -1.65 -20.10 12.94
N GLU A 111 -1.99 -19.91 14.22
CA GLU A 111 -1.21 -20.47 15.34
C GLU A 111 -1.51 -21.95 15.63
N GLY A 112 -2.42 -22.57 14.88
CA GLY A 112 -2.69 -24.00 15.01
C GLY A 112 -2.92 -24.62 13.64
N GLU A 113 -1.85 -25.11 13.02
CA GLU A 113 -1.76 -26.40 12.33
C GLU A 113 -0.47 -26.44 11.51
N ALA A 114 0.65 -26.53 12.25
CA ALA A 114 1.79 -27.29 11.79
C ALA A 114 1.80 -28.62 12.56
N ASP A 115 1.53 -29.67 11.80
CA ASP A 115 2.30 -30.92 11.74
C ASP A 115 1.80 -32.21 12.45
N PHE A 116 1.84 -33.28 11.63
CA PHE A 116 1.82 -34.75 11.87
C PHE A 116 0.54 -35.34 12.52
N ASP A 117 -0.19 -36.29 11.92
CA ASP A 117 0.16 -37.53 11.20
C ASP A 117 -0.97 -37.91 10.20
#